data_AF-A0A059LCL1-F1
#
_entry.id   AF-A0A059LCL1-F1
#
_cell.length_a   1.000
_cell.length_b   1.000
_cell.length_c   1.000
_cell.angle_alpha   90.00
_cell.angle_beta   90.00
_cell.angle_gamma   90.00
#
_symmetry.space_group_name_H-M   'P 1'
#
loop_
_entity.id
_entity.type
_entity.pdbx_description
1 polymer ?
#
loop_
_entity_poly.entity_id
_entity_poly.type
_entity_poly.pdbx_seq_one_letter_code
_entity_poly.pdbx_strand_id
1 'polypeptide(L)'
;FLDDALAPAPGPDCPLCRPPDGTFVRDVVNNAAREVARKFPELGECTLYNQTLSAGPALQTSLADNVYLCCATCQMNPFCAEFAYCPNPDGCSSKYNGQYPYRLCIHKGSSMQPSGKIDLTEQGPGVPWISGTSGNS
;
A
#
# COMPACT_ATOMS: atom_id res chain seq x y z
N PHE A 1 -15.49 36.89 14.85
CA PHE A 1 -15.92 35.99 13.77
C PHE A 1 -14.67 35.24 13.31
N LEU A 2 -14.74 33.91 13.29
CA LEU A 2 -13.64 32.95 13.46
C LEU A 2 -12.49 33.07 12.44
N ASP A 3 -11.26 33.09 12.94
CA ASP A 3 -10.06 32.63 12.22
C ASP A 3 -9.84 31.15 12.55
N ASP A 4 -9.93 30.30 11.53
CA ASP A 4 -9.63 28.87 11.54
C ASP A 4 -8.09 28.71 11.56
N ALA A 5 -7.51 28.70 12.75
CA ALA A 5 -6.08 28.41 12.90
C ALA A 5 -5.86 26.90 12.77
N LEU A 6 -5.40 26.47 11.60
CA LEU A 6 -4.79 25.15 11.41
C LEU A 6 -3.79 24.90 12.55
N ALA A 7 -4.01 23.85 13.33
CA ALA A 7 -3.03 23.38 14.29
C ALA A 7 -1.72 23.07 13.55
N PRO A 8 -0.56 23.51 14.06
CA PRO A 8 0.73 23.24 13.42
C PRO A 8 0.99 21.73 13.41
N ALA A 9 1.52 21.23 12.29
CA ALA A 9 2.01 19.86 12.20
C ALA A 9 3.02 19.61 13.34
N PRO A 10 2.91 18.48 14.08
CA PRO A 10 3.83 18.22 15.18
C PRO A 10 5.25 18.07 14.63
N GLY A 11 6.17 18.85 15.20
CA GLY A 11 7.61 18.80 14.88
C GLY A 11 8.25 17.46 15.25
N PRO A 12 9.52 17.24 14.84
CA PRO A 12 10.19 15.94 14.88
C PRO A 12 10.52 15.39 16.28
N ASP A 13 10.28 16.14 17.35
CA ASP A 13 10.59 15.76 18.74
C ASP A 13 9.33 15.41 19.54
N CYS A 14 8.60 14.37 19.12
CA CYS A 14 7.60 13.75 19.98
C CYS A 14 8.27 12.63 20.82
N PRO A 15 8.48 12.83 22.13
CA PRO A 15 9.13 11.83 22.99
C PRO A 15 8.31 10.56 23.21
N LEU A 16 7.03 10.53 22.79
CA LEU A 16 6.20 9.33 22.76
C LEU A 16 6.27 8.56 21.42
N CYS A 17 6.95 9.09 20.40
CA CYS A 17 7.08 8.45 19.09
C CYS A 17 8.37 7.64 18.91
N ARG A 18 9.25 7.59 19.93
CA ARG A 18 10.50 6.82 19.86
C ARG A 18 10.58 5.78 20.97
N PRO A 19 10.07 4.55 20.76
CA PRO A 19 10.37 3.45 21.65
C PRO A 19 11.86 3.02 21.48
N PRO A 20 12.51 2.52 22.54
CA PRO A 20 13.97 2.34 22.57
C PRO A 20 14.47 1.24 21.62
N ASP A 21 13.61 0.27 21.30
CA ASP A 21 13.99 -0.93 20.60
C ASP A 21 12.97 -1.16 19.48
N GLY A 22 13.40 -1.13 18.21
CA GLY A 22 12.55 -1.16 17.01
C GLY A 22 11.61 -2.37 16.83
N THR A 23 11.49 -3.22 17.84
CA THR A 23 10.50 -4.29 17.97
C THR A 23 9.10 -3.76 18.30
N PHE A 24 8.98 -2.72 19.14
CA PHE A 24 7.67 -2.24 19.60
C PHE A 24 6.85 -1.55 18.49
N VAL A 25 7.50 -0.80 17.58
CA VAL A 25 6.80 -0.18 16.44
C VAL A 25 6.21 -1.24 15.52
N ARG A 26 6.93 -2.33 15.28
CA ARG A 26 6.48 -3.40 14.39
C ARG A 26 5.26 -4.11 14.96
N ASP A 27 5.23 -4.37 16.26
CA ASP A 27 4.09 -5.02 16.90
C ASP A 27 2.89 -4.07 17.03
N VAL A 28 3.09 -2.79 17.33
CA VAL A 28 2.01 -1.79 17.36
C VAL A 28 1.41 -1.57 15.98
N VAL A 29 2.22 -1.46 14.92
CA VAL A 29 1.71 -1.28 13.55
C VAL A 29 1.04 -2.56 13.04
N ASN A 30 1.58 -3.73 13.32
CA ASN A 30 0.92 -5.00 12.97
C ASN A 30 -0.37 -5.21 13.76
N ASN A 31 -0.41 -4.82 15.04
CA ASN A 31 -1.63 -4.87 15.85
C ASN A 31 -2.64 -3.83 15.38
N ALA A 32 -2.23 -2.62 15.01
CA ALA A 32 -3.10 -1.60 14.42
C ALA A 32 -3.64 -2.03 13.06
N ALA A 33 -2.82 -2.64 12.20
CA ALA A 33 -3.28 -3.19 10.91
C ALA A 33 -4.26 -4.36 11.12
N ARG A 34 -4.01 -5.22 12.11
CA ARG A 34 -4.95 -6.28 12.51
C ARG A 34 -6.22 -5.74 13.14
N GLU A 35 -6.14 -4.67 13.93
CA GLU A 35 -7.30 -4.00 14.51
C GLU A 35 -8.12 -3.28 13.45
N VAL A 36 -7.50 -2.63 12.48
CA VAL A 36 -8.18 -2.06 11.30
C VAL A 36 -8.86 -3.19 10.50
N ALA A 37 -8.14 -4.27 10.20
CA ALA A 37 -8.73 -5.43 9.51
C ALA A 37 -9.87 -6.11 10.30
N ARG A 38 -9.80 -6.11 11.64
CA ARG A 38 -10.87 -6.66 12.52
C ARG A 38 -12.06 -5.71 12.67
N LYS A 39 -11.81 -4.40 12.67
CA LYS A 39 -12.82 -3.36 12.92
C LYS A 39 -13.56 -2.97 11.65
N PHE A 40 -13.00 -3.29 10.48
CA PHE A 40 -13.61 -3.06 9.18
C PHE A 40 -13.64 -4.35 8.35
N PRO A 41 -14.50 -5.33 8.70
CA PRO A 41 -14.74 -6.52 7.86
C PRO A 41 -15.34 -6.16 6.47
N GLU A 42 -15.76 -4.90 6.31
CA GLU A 42 -16.21 -4.25 5.07
C GLU A 42 -15.05 -3.94 4.09
N LEU A 43 -13.79 -3.94 4.56
CA LEU A 43 -12.62 -3.95 3.69
C LEU A 43 -12.60 -5.31 3.02
N GLY A 44 -13.34 -5.45 1.92
CA GLY A 44 -13.44 -6.69 1.14
C GLY A 44 -12.05 -7.29 0.89
N GLU A 45 -11.95 -8.62 0.82
CA GLU A 45 -10.66 -9.25 0.60
C GLU A 45 -10.05 -8.72 -0.71
N CYS A 46 -8.89 -8.05 -0.62
CA CYS A 46 -8.16 -7.71 -1.84
C CYS A 46 -7.73 -8.99 -2.54
N THR A 47 -7.99 -9.06 -3.85
CA THR A 47 -7.43 -10.14 -4.67
C THR A 47 -5.97 -9.83 -4.91
N LEU A 48 -5.09 -10.74 -4.49
CA LEU A 48 -3.63 -10.60 -4.63
C LEU A 48 -3.12 -11.39 -5.84
N TYR A 49 -2.21 -10.78 -6.58
CA TYR A 49 -1.51 -11.35 -7.71
C TYR A 49 -0.01 -11.31 -7.41
N ASN A 50 0.58 -12.46 -7.09
CA ASN A 50 2.01 -12.55 -6.80
C ASN A 50 2.83 -12.52 -8.09
N GLN A 51 4.05 -11.97 -8.01
CA GLN A 51 4.97 -11.87 -9.14
C GLN A 51 4.37 -11.08 -10.32
N THR A 52 3.69 -9.99 -10.01
CA THR A 52 3.06 -9.12 -11.00
C THR A 52 3.18 -7.65 -10.63
N LEU A 53 3.29 -6.80 -11.66
CA LEU A 53 3.20 -5.36 -11.55
C LEU A 53 2.05 -4.88 -12.43
N SER A 54 0.99 -4.35 -11.83
CA SER A 54 -0.17 -3.83 -12.54
C SER A 54 0.15 -2.60 -13.40
N ALA A 55 -0.64 -2.36 -14.44
CA ALA A 55 -0.43 -1.26 -15.38
C ALA A 55 -1.18 0.03 -15.03
N GLY A 56 -2.05 -0.01 -14.00
CA GLY A 56 -2.79 1.15 -13.53
C GLY A 56 -1.92 2.40 -13.32
N PRO A 57 -2.42 3.60 -13.69
CA PRO A 57 -1.67 4.84 -13.50
C PRO A 57 -1.42 5.06 -12.01
N ALA A 58 -0.18 5.40 -11.65
CA ALA A 58 0.18 5.68 -10.26
C ALA A 58 -0.52 6.96 -9.79
N LEU A 59 -1.30 6.86 -8.71
CA LEU A 59 -2.01 7.98 -8.10
C LEU A 59 -1.19 8.58 -6.95
N GLN A 60 -0.69 7.70 -6.09
CA GLN A 60 0.14 8.07 -4.95
C GLN A 60 0.98 6.87 -4.50
N THR A 61 1.98 7.16 -3.67
CA THR A 61 2.84 6.14 -3.07
C THR A 61 2.90 6.31 -1.57
N SER A 62 2.95 5.19 -0.84
CA SER A 62 3.15 5.15 0.60
C SER A 62 4.08 4.00 0.98
N LEU A 63 4.49 3.94 2.25
CA LEU A 63 5.15 2.77 2.80
C LEU A 63 4.12 1.93 3.56
N ALA A 64 4.15 0.62 3.37
CA ALA A 64 3.28 -0.33 4.04
C ALA A 64 4.09 -1.51 4.60
N ASP A 65 3.89 -1.84 5.88
CA ASP A 65 4.62 -2.94 6.53
C ASP A 65 4.35 -4.31 5.89
N ASN A 66 3.20 -4.48 5.25
CA ASN A 66 2.83 -5.69 4.52
C ASN A 66 1.82 -5.35 3.41
N VAL A 67 1.58 -6.33 2.53
CA VAL A 67 0.66 -6.20 1.39
C VAL A 67 -0.78 -5.91 1.83
N TYR A 68 -1.22 -6.42 2.98
CA TYR A 68 -2.58 -6.19 3.48
C TYR A 68 -2.79 -4.74 3.93
N LEU A 69 -1.78 -4.11 4.51
CA LEU A 69 -1.82 -2.68 4.83
C LEU A 69 -1.79 -1.82 3.55
N CYS A 70 -1.08 -2.26 2.51
CA CYS A 70 -1.12 -1.62 1.20
C CYS A 70 -2.53 -1.70 0.58
N CYS A 71 -3.17 -2.87 0.65
CA CYS A 71 -4.56 -3.08 0.27
C CYS A 71 -5.53 -2.17 1.05
N ALA A 72 -5.47 -2.17 2.39
CA ALA A 72 -6.36 -1.38 3.23
C ALA A 72 -6.22 0.13 2.96
N THR A 73 -4.99 0.61 2.76
CA THR A 73 -4.76 2.02 2.42
C THR A 73 -5.26 2.37 1.02
N CYS A 74 -5.18 1.45 0.06
CA CYS A 74 -5.79 1.63 -1.26
C CYS A 74 -7.32 1.70 -1.13
N GLN A 75 -7.96 0.81 -0.37
CA GLN A 75 -9.41 0.84 -0.14
C GLN A 75 -9.92 2.13 0.50
N MET A 76 -9.11 2.79 1.33
CA MET A 76 -9.45 4.10 1.90
C MET A 76 -9.36 5.25 0.88
N ASN A 77 -8.72 5.04 -0.27
CA ASN A 77 -8.64 6.01 -1.34
C ASN A 77 -9.71 5.70 -2.40
N PRO A 78 -10.74 6.56 -2.57
CA PRO A 78 -11.85 6.31 -3.50
C PRO A 78 -11.43 6.25 -4.97
N PHE A 79 -10.22 6.72 -5.31
CA PHE A 79 -9.67 6.67 -6.66
C PHE A 79 -8.79 5.45 -6.90
N CYS A 80 -8.38 4.74 -5.83
CA CYS A 80 -7.55 3.55 -5.94
C CYS A 80 -8.43 2.35 -6.30
N ALA A 81 -8.12 1.73 -7.43
CA ALA A 81 -8.76 0.49 -7.87
C ALA A 81 -7.78 -0.70 -7.79
N GLU A 82 -6.49 -0.40 -7.92
CA GLU A 82 -5.40 -1.36 -7.96
C GLU A 82 -4.26 -0.88 -7.07
N PHE A 83 -3.41 -1.80 -6.63
CA PHE A 83 -2.16 -1.44 -5.96
C PHE A 83 -1.02 -2.34 -6.40
N ALA A 84 0.21 -1.88 -6.19
CA ALA A 84 1.42 -2.67 -6.30
C ALA A 84 2.26 -2.53 -5.04
N TYR A 85 2.70 -3.64 -4.48
CA TYR A 85 3.49 -3.72 -3.25
C TYR A 85 4.85 -4.34 -3.51
N CYS A 86 5.89 -3.75 -2.91
CA CYS A 86 7.26 -4.25 -2.92
C CYS A 86 7.60 -5.04 -1.64
N PRO A 87 7.52 -6.39 -1.65
CA PRO A 87 7.82 -7.22 -0.48
C PRO A 87 9.32 -7.50 -0.29
N ASN A 88 10.19 -7.16 -1.25
CA ASN A 88 11.59 -7.57 -1.23
C ASN A 88 12.46 -6.61 -0.36
N PRO A 89 13.19 -7.11 0.66
CA PRO A 89 14.09 -6.30 1.48
C PRO A 89 15.16 -5.54 0.69
N ASP A 90 15.62 -6.09 -0.43
CA ASP A 90 16.60 -5.45 -1.33
C ASP A 90 15.96 -4.45 -2.30
N GLY A 91 14.65 -4.21 -2.16
CA GLY A 91 13.86 -3.40 -3.07
C GLY A 91 13.37 -4.17 -4.30
N CYS A 92 12.59 -3.48 -5.12
CA CYS A 92 11.93 -4.06 -6.29
C CYS A 92 12.35 -3.29 -7.53
N SER A 93 12.70 -3.99 -8.60
CA SER A 93 12.95 -3.37 -9.91
C SER A 93 11.71 -3.45 -10.78
N SER A 94 11.57 -2.51 -11.70
CA SER A 94 10.68 -2.65 -12.85
C SER A 94 11.50 -2.71 -14.14
N LYS A 95 10.95 -3.30 -15.19
CA LYS A 95 11.52 -3.21 -16.54
C LYS A 95 11.50 -1.79 -17.10
N TYR A 96 10.56 -0.97 -16.66
CA TYR A 96 10.31 0.38 -17.19
C TYR A 96 10.90 1.48 -16.32
N ASN A 97 10.99 1.22 -15.02
CA ASN A 97 11.47 2.16 -14.02
C ASN A 97 12.56 1.49 -13.18
N GLY A 98 13.45 2.28 -12.59
CA GLY A 98 14.60 1.78 -11.82
C GLY A 98 14.25 1.01 -10.54
N GLN A 99 15.13 1.08 -9.56
CA GLN A 99 14.96 0.37 -8.29
C GLN A 99 14.06 1.15 -7.34
N TYR A 100 13.16 0.43 -6.68
CA TYR A 100 12.19 0.94 -5.73
C TYR A 100 12.47 0.40 -4.32
N PRO A 101 12.21 1.19 -3.27
CA PRO A 101 12.49 0.78 -1.91
C PRO A 101 11.58 -0.37 -1.45
N TYR A 102 12.10 -1.19 -0.54
CA TYR A 102 11.33 -2.17 0.22
C TYR A 102 10.10 -1.51 0.88
N ARG A 103 8.98 -2.24 0.94
CA ARG A 103 7.69 -1.82 1.52
C ARG A 103 6.96 -0.73 0.76
N LEU A 104 7.45 -0.33 -0.41
CA LEU A 104 6.73 0.61 -1.25
C LEU A 104 5.36 0.03 -1.62
N CYS A 105 4.33 0.82 -1.36
CA CYS A 105 2.97 0.62 -1.79
C CYS A 105 2.64 1.72 -2.82
N ILE A 106 2.26 1.31 -4.02
CA ILE A 106 1.85 2.22 -5.10
C ILE A 106 0.35 2.04 -5.26
N HIS A 107 -0.41 3.11 -4.99
CA HIS A 107 -1.84 3.15 -5.26
C HIS A 107 -2.06 3.51 -6.70
N LYS A 108 -2.95 2.78 -7.38
CA LYS A 108 -3.15 2.89 -8.81
C LYS A 108 -4.62 3.03 -9.15
N GLY A 109 -4.87 3.84 -10.18
CA GLY A 109 -6.17 3.89 -10.83
C GLY A 109 -6.44 2.60 -11.58
N SER A 110 -7.69 2.42 -12.00
CA SER A 110 -8.11 1.22 -12.74
C SER A 110 -7.45 1.17 -14.12
N SER A 111 -6.90 0.02 -14.47
CA SER A 111 -6.51 -0.37 -15.83
C SER A 111 -7.02 -1.78 -16.05
N MET A 112 -8.30 -1.91 -16.36
CA MET A 112 -8.92 -3.20 -16.68
C MET A 112 -8.87 -3.49 -18.17
N GLN A 113 -8.56 -4.74 -18.49
CA GLN A 113 -8.72 -5.30 -19.82
C GLN A 113 -10.22 -5.48 -20.15
N PRO A 114 -10.59 -5.59 -21.45
CA PRO A 114 -11.97 -5.91 -21.85
C PRO A 114 -12.51 -7.23 -21.26
N SER A 115 -11.61 -8.12 -20.83
CA SER A 115 -11.91 -9.39 -20.16
C SER A 115 -12.34 -9.25 -18.70
N GLY A 116 -12.28 -8.04 -18.12
CA GLY A 116 -12.54 -7.79 -16.70
C GLY A 116 -11.37 -8.12 -15.77
N LYS A 117 -10.20 -8.46 -16.33
CA LYS A 117 -8.95 -8.65 -15.57
C LYS A 117 -8.17 -7.35 -15.48
N ILE A 118 -7.37 -7.19 -14.42
CA ILE A 118 -6.39 -6.11 -14.38
C ILE A 118 -5.37 -6.27 -15.49
N ASP A 119 -4.91 -5.14 -16.01
CA ASP A 119 -3.81 -5.10 -16.94
C ASP A 119 -2.48 -5.11 -16.19
N LEU A 120 -1.49 -5.81 -16.74
CA LEU A 120 -0.21 -6.06 -16.11
C LEU A 120 0.91 -5.52 -16.99
N THR A 121 1.74 -4.67 -16.41
CA THR A 121 2.99 -4.22 -17.03
C THR A 121 4.05 -5.32 -16.99
N GLU A 122 4.10 -6.10 -15.92
CA GLU A 122 5.04 -7.22 -15.76
C GLU A 122 4.36 -8.41 -15.07
N GLN A 123 4.70 -9.63 -15.49
CA GLN A 123 4.23 -10.87 -14.88
C GLN A 123 5.24 -12.01 -15.01
N GLY A 124 5.27 -12.89 -14.00
CA GLY A 124 5.97 -14.17 -14.04
C GLY A 124 7.20 -14.25 -13.12
N PRO A 125 7.93 -15.38 -13.16
CA PRO A 125 9.05 -15.63 -12.26
C PRO A 125 10.11 -14.53 -12.35
N GLY A 126 10.51 -14.00 -11.21
CA GLY A 126 11.51 -12.93 -11.12
C GLY A 126 10.94 -11.51 -11.07
N VAL A 127 9.63 -11.32 -11.30
CA VAL A 127 8.97 -10.02 -11.05
C VAL A 127 8.85 -9.82 -9.54
N PRO A 128 9.51 -8.80 -8.93
CA PRO A 128 9.60 -8.68 -7.48
C PRO A 128 8.41 -7.94 -6.86
N TRP A 129 7.23 -8.00 -7.48
CA TRP A 129 6.05 -7.22 -7.07
C TRP A 129 4.86 -8.12 -6.73
N ILE A 130 4.00 -7.61 -5.85
CA ILE A 130 2.66 -8.17 -5.62
C ILE A 130 1.65 -7.10 -6.00
N SER A 131 0.83 -7.36 -7.00
CA SER A 131 -0.28 -6.46 -7.35
C SER A 131 -1.57 -6.92 -6.69
N GLY A 132 -2.56 -6.05 -6.59
CA GLY A 132 -3.88 -6.44 -6.14
C GLY A 132 -4.98 -5.45 -6.51
N THR A 133 -6.22 -5.88 -6.40
CA THR A 133 -7.42 -5.06 -6.62
C THR A 133 -8.17 -4.83 -5.32
N SER A 134 -8.62 -3.61 -5.12
CA SER A 134 -9.53 -3.23 -4.03
C SER A 134 -10.97 -3.27 -4.54
N GLY A 135 -11.68 -4.38 -4.29
CA GLY A 135 -13.09 -4.50 -4.61
C GLY A 135 -13.68 -5.80 -4.07
N ASN A 136 -14.87 -5.74 -3.46
CA ASN A 136 -15.70 -6.92 -3.31
C ASN A 136 -16.22 -7.26 -4.71
N SER A 137 -15.81 -8.40 -5.22
CA SER A 137 -16.39 -9.00 -6.43
C SER A 137 -17.90 -9.15 -6.31
#